data_AF-A0A1I8GM62-F1
#
_entry.id   AF-A0A1I8GM62-F1
#
_cell.length_a   1.000
_cell.length_b   1.000
_cell.length_c   1.000
_cell.angle_alpha   90.00
_cell.angle_beta   90.00
_cell.angle_gamma   90.00
#
_symmetry.space_group_name_H-M   'P 1'
#
loop_
_entity.id
_entity.type
_entity.pdbx_description
1 polymer ?
#
loop_
_entity_poly.entity_id
_entity_poly.type
_entity_poly.pdbx_seq_one_letter_code
_entity_poly.pdbx_strand_id
1 'polypeptide(L)'
;FFAIIVFGCISSGAYVENICIMMGQKNACGFGVFTGVVAFLGCMVFLLGDILFEKLSSVQHRRLLVIADMGFSAAWTFLYFVAFCYMANKWSNTSSLWLKTIGVQPWQRSNVRASIAFAFFSVASMAGLTYFAFLKYRQGAEGAFDTADQVTV
;
A
#
# COMPACT_ATOMS: atom_id res chain seq x y z
N PHE A 1 -3.10 -5.02 2.91
CA PHE A 1 -3.76 -6.31 2.58
C PHE A 1 -3.45 -6.83 1.18
N PHE A 2 -3.61 -6.06 0.09
CA PHE A 2 -3.36 -6.58 -1.28
C PHE A 2 -1.91 -6.46 -1.78
N ALA A 3 -0.99 -5.96 -0.93
CA ALA A 3 0.40 -5.70 -1.31
C ALA A 3 1.15 -6.95 -1.80
N ILE A 4 0.93 -8.09 -1.14
CA ILE A 4 1.56 -9.36 -1.52
C ILE A 4 1.05 -9.88 -2.87
N ILE A 5 -0.21 -9.62 -3.21
CA ILE A 5 -0.80 -10.00 -4.50
C ILE A 5 -0.19 -9.12 -5.61
N VAL A 6 -0.13 -7.79 -5.39
CA VAL A 6 0.50 -6.87 -6.35
C VAL A 6 1.98 -7.22 -6.55
N PHE A 7 2.72 -7.45 -5.46
CA PHE A 7 4.10 -7.89 -5.51
C PHE A 7 4.26 -9.23 -6.26
N GLY A 8 3.42 -10.23 -5.95
CA GLY A 8 3.46 -11.55 -6.58
C GLY A 8 3.15 -11.49 -8.07
N CYS A 9 2.13 -10.74 -8.48
CA CYS A 9 1.78 -10.55 -9.90
C CYS A 9 2.90 -9.86 -10.68
N ILE A 10 3.56 -8.86 -10.08
CA ILE A 10 4.67 -8.15 -10.74
C ILE A 10 5.92 -9.01 -10.78
N SER A 11 6.29 -9.66 -9.68
CA SER A 11 7.50 -10.47 -9.60
C SER A 11 7.43 -11.73 -10.47
N SER A 12 6.26 -12.37 -10.56
CA SER A 12 6.08 -13.58 -11.39
C SER A 12 5.83 -13.27 -12.85
N GLY A 13 5.22 -12.11 -13.16
CA GLY A 13 4.57 -11.89 -14.44
C GLY A 13 4.92 -10.60 -15.15
N ALA A 14 5.73 -9.70 -14.57
CA ALA A 14 6.05 -8.41 -15.20
C ALA A 14 7.45 -8.35 -15.85
N TYR A 15 8.24 -9.42 -15.79
CA TYR A 15 9.57 -9.49 -16.42
C TYR A 15 9.65 -10.61 -17.47
N VAL A 16 10.27 -10.31 -18.61
CA VAL A 16 10.73 -11.30 -19.60
C VAL A 16 12.20 -11.00 -19.88
N GLU A 17 13.09 -11.96 -19.61
CA GLU A 17 14.55 -11.79 -19.83
C GLU A 17 15.13 -10.48 -19.23
N ASN A 18 14.71 -10.13 -18.01
CA ASN A 18 15.04 -8.87 -17.30
C ASN A 18 14.46 -7.57 -17.90
N ILE A 19 13.59 -7.67 -18.90
CA ILE A 19 12.88 -6.54 -19.49
C ILE A 19 11.49 -6.44 -18.86
N CYS A 20 11.16 -5.25 -18.35
CA CYS A 20 9.85 -4.96 -17.78
C CYS A 20 8.77 -4.91 -18.87
N ILE A 21 7.67 -5.64 -18.70
CA ILE A 21 6.52 -5.72 -19.63
C ILE A 21 5.83 -4.36 -19.84
N MET A 22 6.02 -3.40 -18.94
CA MET A 22 5.52 -2.03 -19.10
C MET A 22 6.49 -1.20 -19.94
N MET A 23 6.57 -1.47 -21.24
CA MET A 23 7.34 -0.70 -22.23
C MET A 23 8.87 -0.68 -21.95
N GLY A 24 9.41 -1.73 -21.34
CA GLY A 24 10.86 -1.86 -21.06
C GLY A 24 11.39 -0.92 -19.99
N GLN A 25 10.54 -0.09 -19.37
CA GLN A 25 10.99 0.86 -18.36
C GLN A 25 11.11 0.16 -17.00
N LYS A 26 12.35 -0.10 -16.59
CA LYS A 26 12.70 -0.69 -15.29
C LYS A 26 12.05 0.05 -14.12
N ASN A 27 11.86 1.37 -14.26
CA ASN A 27 11.27 2.22 -13.23
C ASN A 27 9.81 1.85 -12.90
N ALA A 28 9.01 1.35 -13.87
CA ALA A 28 7.60 0.99 -13.64
C ALA A 28 7.45 -0.30 -12.86
N CYS A 29 8.11 -1.37 -13.30
CA CYS A 29 8.11 -2.63 -12.55
C CYS A 29 8.84 -2.46 -11.21
N GLY A 30 9.94 -1.70 -11.17
CA GLY A 30 10.70 -1.40 -9.95
C GLY A 30 9.88 -0.63 -8.92
N PHE A 31 9.10 0.35 -9.33
CA PHE A 31 8.21 1.09 -8.43
C PHE A 31 7.15 0.19 -7.79
N GLY A 32 6.53 -0.70 -8.58
CA GLY A 32 5.56 -1.67 -8.06
C GLY A 32 6.16 -2.71 -7.12
N VAL A 33 7.39 -3.17 -7.39
CA VAL A 33 8.12 -4.08 -6.50
C VAL A 33 8.52 -3.37 -5.20
N PHE A 34 9.12 -2.19 -5.29
CA PHE A 34 9.55 -1.39 -4.14
C PHE A 34 8.39 -1.11 -3.20
N THR A 35 7.27 -0.66 -3.77
CA THR A 35 6.06 -0.43 -2.98
C THR A 35 5.58 -1.74 -2.33
N GLY A 36 5.44 -2.84 -3.07
CA GLY A 36 5.05 -4.13 -2.48
C GLY A 36 5.92 -4.58 -1.29
N VAL A 37 7.24 -4.48 -1.40
CA VAL A 37 8.20 -4.94 -0.37
C VAL A 37 8.18 -4.03 0.86
N VAL A 38 8.23 -2.71 0.67
CA VAL A 38 8.24 -1.76 1.79
C VAL A 38 6.92 -1.82 2.56
N ALA A 39 5.79 -2.03 1.88
CA ALA A 39 4.49 -2.25 2.52
C ALA A 39 4.53 -3.46 3.47
N PHE A 40 5.09 -4.58 2.99
CA PHE A 40 5.19 -5.82 3.76
C PHE A 40 6.09 -5.65 5.00
N LEU A 41 7.25 -5.03 4.83
CA LEU A 41 8.17 -4.75 5.94
C LEU A 41 7.56 -3.78 6.95
N GLY A 42 6.88 -2.73 6.49
CA GLY A 42 6.17 -1.79 7.36
C GLY A 42 5.14 -2.51 8.22
N CYS A 43 4.29 -3.34 7.63
CA CYS A 43 3.32 -4.14 8.38
C CYS A 43 3.98 -5.08 9.41
N MET A 44 5.11 -5.71 9.08
CA MET A 44 5.86 -6.54 10.04
C MET A 44 6.37 -5.73 11.23
N VAL A 45 6.90 -4.53 11.01
CA VAL A 45 7.40 -3.65 12.08
C VAL A 45 6.26 -3.20 13.00
N PHE A 46 5.12 -2.79 12.44
CA PHE A 46 3.97 -2.39 13.26
C PHE A 46 3.39 -3.58 14.06
N LEU A 47 3.31 -4.77 13.45
CA LEU A 47 2.84 -5.98 14.13
C LEU A 47 3.79 -6.38 15.28
N LEU A 48 5.11 -6.29 15.07
CA LEU A 48 6.07 -6.47 16.15
C LEU A 48 5.91 -5.41 17.23
N GLY A 49 5.69 -4.15 16.86
CA GLY A 49 5.34 -3.08 17.79
C GLY A 49 4.13 -3.42 18.65
N ASP A 50 3.10 -4.01 18.05
CA ASP A 50 1.90 -4.50 18.75
C ASP A 50 2.18 -5.65 19.72
N ILE A 51 3.08 -6.57 19.38
CA ILE A 51 3.49 -7.64 20.31
C ILE A 51 4.30 -7.06 21.47
N LEU A 52 5.17 -6.07 21.22
CA LEU A 52 5.92 -5.38 22.28
C LEU A 52 5.02 -4.53 23.19
N PHE A 53 3.79 -4.21 22.78
CA PHE A 53 2.85 -3.43 23.60
C PHE A 53 2.38 -4.13 24.88
N GLU A 54 2.42 -5.46 24.95
CA GLU A 54 2.12 -6.18 26.20
C GLU A 54 3.19 -5.94 27.27
N LYS A 55 4.39 -5.46 26.90
CA LYS A 55 5.51 -5.22 27.82
C LYS A 55 5.64 -3.76 28.27
N LEU A 56 4.93 -2.81 27.67
CA LEU A 56 5.09 -1.37 27.91
C LEU A 56 3.87 -0.78 28.65
N SER A 57 4.06 -0.38 29.92
CA SER A 57 3.02 0.16 30.81
C SER A 57 2.52 1.59 30.48
N SER A 58 3.09 2.26 29.48
CA SER A 58 2.84 3.69 29.26
C SER A 58 1.83 3.95 28.13
N VAL A 59 0.71 4.59 28.49
CA VAL A 59 -0.39 4.99 27.59
C VAL A 59 0.10 5.90 26.44
N GLN A 60 1.20 6.62 26.65
CA GLN A 60 1.78 7.57 25.69
C GLN A 60 2.40 6.89 24.46
N HIS A 61 3.06 5.73 24.64
CA HIS A 61 3.65 4.99 23.52
C HIS A 61 2.59 4.31 22.65
N ARG A 62 1.48 3.86 23.25
CA ARG A 62 0.32 3.30 22.52
C ARG A 62 -0.27 4.30 21.54
N ARG A 63 -0.52 5.53 22.01
CA ARG A 63 -1.07 6.58 21.17
C ARG A 63 -0.13 6.94 20.01
N LEU A 64 1.19 6.98 20.25
CA LEU A 64 2.16 7.31 19.22
C LEU A 64 2.23 6.24 18.11
N LEU A 65 2.18 4.94 18.46
CA LEU A 65 2.21 3.87 17.45
C LEU A 65 0.93 3.88 16.60
N VAL A 66 -0.24 4.12 17.21
CA VAL A 66 -1.50 4.24 16.45
C VAL A 66 -1.45 5.43 15.48
N ILE A 67 -0.96 6.60 15.92
CA ILE A 67 -0.81 7.76 15.03
C ILE A 67 0.21 7.46 13.92
N ALA A 68 1.31 6.78 14.23
CA ALA A 68 2.33 6.40 13.26
C ALA A 68 1.78 5.40 12.22
N ASP A 69 0.97 4.42 12.63
CA ASP A 69 0.32 3.47 11.73
C ASP A 69 -0.69 4.17 10.81
N MET A 70 -1.49 5.11 11.35
CA MET A 70 -2.40 5.93 10.56
C MET A 70 -1.64 6.79 9.53
N GLY A 71 -0.54 7.43 9.95
CA GLY A 71 0.30 8.24 9.06
C GLY A 71 0.96 7.41 7.97
N PHE A 72 1.51 6.25 8.33
CA PHE A 72 2.08 5.30 7.39
C PHE A 72 1.03 4.83 6.38
N SER A 73 -0.15 4.41 6.85
CA SER A 73 -1.25 3.96 6.01
C SER A 73 -1.74 5.04 5.03
N ALA A 74 -1.80 6.31 5.46
CA ALA A 74 -2.17 7.43 4.59
C ALA A 74 -1.11 7.69 3.49
N ALA A 75 0.18 7.77 3.87
CA ALA A 75 1.29 7.92 2.93
C ALA A 75 1.34 6.75 1.94
N TRP A 76 1.08 5.54 2.44
CA TRP A 76 1.09 4.32 1.65
C TRP A 76 -0.06 4.26 0.64
N THR A 77 -1.24 4.73 1.03
CA THR A 77 -2.40 4.87 0.16
C THR A 77 -2.11 5.80 -1.02
N PHE A 78 -1.43 6.93 -0.76
CA PHE A 78 -0.99 7.85 -1.81
C PHE A 78 0.01 7.21 -2.77
N LEU A 79 1.02 6.49 -2.26
CA LEU A 79 1.98 5.77 -3.09
C LEU A 79 1.31 4.69 -3.96
N TYR A 80 0.31 3.97 -3.43
CA TYR A 80 -0.48 3.02 -4.22
C TYR A 80 -1.29 3.69 -5.32
N PHE A 81 -1.82 4.89 -5.07
CA PHE A 81 -2.51 5.68 -6.09
C PHE A 81 -1.56 6.10 -7.21
N VAL A 82 -0.37 6.60 -6.85
CA VAL A 82 0.69 6.91 -7.83
C VAL A 82 1.11 5.66 -8.61
N ALA A 83 1.25 4.51 -7.94
CA ALA A 83 1.59 3.23 -8.57
C ALA A 83 0.53 2.82 -9.60
N PHE A 84 -0.75 2.90 -9.21
CA PHE A 84 -1.87 2.65 -10.10
C PHE A 84 -1.84 3.57 -11.32
N CYS A 85 -1.76 4.89 -11.12
CA CYS A 85 -1.73 5.85 -12.21
C CYS A 85 -0.54 5.62 -13.15
N TYR A 86 0.64 5.37 -12.59
CA TYR A 86 1.86 5.16 -13.36
C TYR A 86 1.82 3.86 -14.16
N MET A 87 1.46 2.74 -13.52
CA MET A 87 1.37 1.43 -14.17
C MET A 87 0.23 1.40 -15.20
N ALA A 88 -0.93 1.98 -14.90
CA ALA A 88 -2.04 2.06 -15.86
C ALA A 88 -1.68 2.89 -17.09
N ASN A 89 -1.01 4.04 -16.90
CA ASN A 89 -0.56 4.87 -18.02
C ASN A 89 0.47 4.13 -18.89
N LYS A 90 1.46 3.46 -18.27
CA LYS A 90 2.45 2.68 -19.01
C LYS A 90 1.85 1.47 -19.71
N TRP A 91 0.91 0.79 -19.06
CA TRP A 91 0.17 -0.32 -19.65
C TRP A 91 -0.65 0.10 -20.87
N SER A 92 -1.36 1.23 -20.78
CA SER A 92 -2.15 1.79 -21.89
C SER A 92 -1.29 2.15 -23.11
N ASN A 93 -0.08 2.65 -22.87
CA ASN A 93 0.88 2.98 -23.93
C ASN A 93 1.66 1.75 -24.46
N THR A 94 1.47 0.56 -23.87
CA THR A 94 2.18 -0.64 -24.30
C THR A 94 1.52 -1.21 -25.56
N SER A 95 2.21 -1.18 -26.69
CA SER A 95 1.67 -1.66 -27.95
C SER A 95 1.57 -3.20 -28.00
N SER A 96 0.56 -3.70 -28.70
CA SER A 96 0.37 -5.13 -28.93
C SER A 96 1.52 -5.77 -29.72
N LEU A 97 2.16 -4.99 -30.60
CA LEU A 97 3.35 -5.39 -31.34
C LEU A 97 4.53 -5.63 -30.38
N TRP A 98 4.78 -4.70 -29.47
CA TRP A 98 5.87 -4.81 -28.49
C TRP A 98 5.69 -6.03 -27.59
N LEU A 99 4.47 -6.29 -27.11
CA LEU A 99 4.15 -7.48 -26.32
C LEU A 99 4.44 -8.79 -27.08
N LYS A 100 4.23 -8.79 -28.40
CA LYS A 100 4.54 -9.94 -29.27
C LYS A 100 6.05 -10.09 -29.48
N THR A 101 6.77 -8.99 -29.66
CA THR A 101 8.23 -8.97 -29.85
C THR A 101 8.99 -9.53 -28.66
N ILE A 102 8.59 -9.16 -27.44
CA ILE A 102 9.23 -9.66 -26.22
C ILE A 102 8.64 -11.01 -25.74
N GLY A 103 7.78 -11.66 -26.53
CA GLY A 103 7.26 -13.00 -26.21
C GLY A 103 6.36 -13.08 -24.97
N VAL A 104 5.58 -12.05 -24.64
CA VAL A 104 4.69 -12.08 -23.46
C VAL A 104 3.61 -13.14 -23.60
N GLN A 105 3.54 -14.03 -22.62
CA GLN A 105 2.51 -15.06 -22.56
C GLN A 105 1.16 -14.50 -22.07
N PRO A 106 0.02 -15.12 -22.43
CA PRO A 106 -1.31 -14.62 -22.04
C PRO A 106 -1.50 -14.46 -20.53
N TRP A 107 -0.93 -15.35 -19.72
CA TRP A 107 -1.03 -15.29 -18.25
C TRP A 107 -0.24 -14.11 -17.65
N GLN A 108 0.89 -13.71 -18.26
CA GLN A 108 1.67 -12.54 -17.83
C GLN A 108 0.88 -11.25 -18.04
N ARG A 109 0.19 -11.14 -19.18
CA ARG A 109 -0.73 -10.03 -19.46
C ARG A 109 -1.84 -9.95 -18.41
N SER A 110 -2.41 -11.09 -18.04
CA SER A 110 -3.42 -11.17 -16.97
C SER A 110 -2.86 -10.74 -15.62
N ASN A 111 -1.64 -11.14 -15.26
CA ASN A 111 -0.98 -10.74 -14.01
C ASN A 111 -0.76 -9.22 -13.92
N VAL A 112 -0.28 -8.58 -14.99
CA VAL A 112 -0.09 -7.12 -14.98
C VAL A 112 -1.44 -6.40 -14.83
N ARG A 113 -2.46 -6.82 -15.58
CA ARG A 113 -3.82 -6.24 -15.45
C ARG A 113 -4.42 -6.46 -14.05
N ALA A 114 -4.25 -7.64 -13.48
CA ALA A 114 -4.68 -7.95 -12.13
C ALA A 114 -3.96 -7.06 -11.11
N SER A 115 -2.63 -6.90 -11.23
CA SER A 115 -1.87 -6.04 -10.32
C SER A 115 -2.35 -4.58 -10.34
N ILE A 116 -2.70 -4.05 -11.52
CA ILE A 116 -3.24 -2.68 -11.67
C ILE A 116 -4.62 -2.58 -11.01
N ALA A 117 -5.50 -3.56 -11.25
CA ALA A 117 -6.83 -3.58 -10.64
C ALA A 117 -6.77 -3.73 -9.11
N PHE A 118 -5.94 -4.64 -8.60
CA PHE A 118 -5.76 -4.82 -7.16
C PHE A 118 -5.10 -3.62 -6.49
N ALA A 119 -4.19 -2.91 -7.16
CA ALA A 119 -3.67 -1.64 -6.67
C ALA A 119 -4.79 -0.61 -6.50
N PHE A 120 -5.69 -0.46 -7.49
CA PHE A 120 -6.84 0.45 -7.40
C PHE A 120 -7.78 0.13 -6.24
N PHE A 121 -8.18 -1.14 -6.09
CA PHE A 121 -9.04 -1.56 -4.98
C PHE A 121 -8.33 -1.44 -3.62
N SER A 122 -7.01 -1.60 -3.58
CA SER A 122 -6.22 -1.38 -2.38
C SER A 122 -6.25 0.09 -1.95
N VAL A 123 -6.17 1.04 -2.88
CA VAL A 123 -6.29 2.48 -2.54
C VAL A 123 -7.65 2.77 -1.91
N ALA A 124 -8.73 2.31 -2.53
CA ALA A 124 -10.08 2.56 -2.02
C ALA A 124 -10.31 1.95 -0.63
N SER A 125 -9.86 0.71 -0.43
CA SER A 125 -9.99 0.02 0.86
C SER A 125 -9.16 0.67 1.96
N MET A 126 -7.89 1.02 1.69
CA MET A 126 -7.04 1.68 2.68
C MET A 126 -7.47 3.12 2.98
N ALA A 127 -7.95 3.86 1.97
CA ALA A 127 -8.53 5.19 2.17
C ALA A 127 -9.77 5.13 3.07
N GLY A 128 -10.68 4.17 2.81
CA GLY A 128 -11.87 3.95 3.63
C GLY A 128 -11.52 3.61 5.08
N LEU A 129 -10.63 2.64 5.29
CA LEU A 129 -10.19 2.23 6.63
C LEU A 129 -9.51 3.37 7.39
N THR A 130 -8.60 4.10 6.73
CA THR A 130 -7.91 5.25 7.33
C THR A 130 -8.90 6.36 7.69
N TYR A 131 -9.89 6.63 6.83
CA TYR A 131 -10.93 7.62 7.09
C TYR A 131 -11.79 7.25 8.30
N PHE A 132 -12.29 6.02 8.37
CA PHE A 132 -13.07 5.56 9.53
C PHE A 132 -12.23 5.52 10.81
N ALA A 133 -10.97 5.10 10.73
CA ALA A 133 -10.03 5.15 11.86
C ALA A 133 -9.78 6.59 12.33
N PHE A 134 -9.65 7.54 11.39
CA PHE A 134 -9.50 8.95 11.71
C PHE A 134 -10.74 9.53 12.38
N LEU A 135 -11.94 9.21 11.90
CA LEU A 135 -13.19 9.61 12.55
C LEU A 135 -13.29 9.08 13.98
N LYS A 136 -12.96 7.79 14.20
CA LYS A 136 -12.92 7.17 15.52
C LYS A 136 -11.87 7.82 16.43
N TYR A 137 -10.68 8.11 15.90
CA TYR A 137 -9.63 8.81 16.63
C TYR A 137 -10.08 10.22 17.03
N ARG A 138 -10.78 10.94 16.15
CA ARG A 138 -11.32 12.27 16.45
C ARG A 138 -12.39 12.22 17.53
N GLN A 139 -13.33 11.28 17.45
CA GLN A 139 -14.36 11.07 18.48
C GLN A 139 -13.76 10.70 19.84
N GLY A 140 -12.73 9.83 19.86
CA GLY A 140 -12.03 9.45 21.09
C GLY A 140 -11.14 10.56 21.65
N ALA A 141 -10.58 11.42 20.80
CA ALA A 141 -9.84 12.60 21.22
C ALA A 141 -10.78 13.65 21.81
N GLU A 142 -11.88 13.98 21.12
CA GLU A 142 -12.91 14.93 21.58
C GLU A 142 -13.47 14.50 22.97
N GLY A 143 -13.81 13.23 23.17
CA GLY A 143 -14.28 12.73 24.48
C GLY A 143 -13.22 12.74 25.60
N ALA A 144 -11.93 12.63 25.25
CA ALA A 144 -10.83 12.73 26.22
C ALA A 144 -10.56 14.19 26.65
N PHE A 145 -10.82 15.16 25.77
CA PHE A 145 -10.75 16.60 26.11
C PHE A 145 -11.95 17.05 26.94
N ASP A 146 -13.17 16.59 26.63
CA ASP A 146 -14.36 16.88 27.46
C ASP A 146 -14.22 16.36 28.90
N THR A 147 -13.62 15.18 29.09
CA THR A 147 -13.41 14.61 30.43
C THR A 147 -12.32 15.37 31.20
N ALA A 148 -11.30 15.92 30.53
CA ALA A 148 -10.24 16.69 31.16
C ALA A 148 -10.74 18.04 31.69
N ASP A 149 -11.64 18.71 30.97
CA ASP A 149 -12.25 19.96 31.42
C ASP A 149 -13.17 19.77 32.65
N GLN A 150 -13.74 18.58 32.85
CA GLN A 150 -14.57 18.24 34.02
C GLN A 150 -13.75 17.93 35.29
N VAL A 151 -12.44 17.69 35.20
CA VAL A 151 -11.58 17.37 36.36
C VAL A 151 -10.91 18.63 36.95
N THR A 152 -11.02 19.76 36.26
CA THR A 152 -10.42 21.06 36.66
C THR A 152 -11.38 22.08 37.26
N VAL A 153 -12.59 21.69 37.66
CA VAL A 153 -13.56 22.57 38.35
C VAL A 153 -13.89 22.06 39.73
#